data_AF-A0A8T9BEX8-F1
#
_entry.id   AF-A0A8T9BEX8-F1
#
_cell.length_a   1.000
_cell.length_b   1.000
_cell.length_c   1.000
_cell.angle_alpha   90.00
_cell.angle_beta   90.00
_cell.angle_gamma   90.00
#
_symmetry.space_group_name_H-M   'P 1'
#
loop_
_entity.id
_entity.type
_entity.pdbx_description
1 polymer ?
#
loop_
_entity_poly.entity_id
_entity_poly.type
_entity_poly.pdbx_seq_one_letter_code
_entity_poly.pdbx_strand_id
1 'polypeptide(L)'
;MAAATKSLSFAITASTTYENPYATARRFSTLDHLTSGRVGWNVVTSYLESAAKAFGLSEQIPHDERYDRADEYLEVVYKLLEGSWKDDSRIKDAVSGKYSLPDRVRAIHHDG
;
A
#
# COMPACT_ATOMS: atom_id res chain seq x y z
N MET A 1 -16.63 -11.12 2.96
CA MET A 1 -17.33 -10.36 1.90
C MET A 1 -16.86 -10.75 0.50
N ALA A 2 -15.55 -10.65 0.21
CA ALA A 2 -15.02 -11.01 -1.11
C ALA A 2 -15.35 -12.44 -1.56
N ALA A 3 -15.29 -13.43 -0.67
CA ALA A 3 -15.64 -14.83 -0.98
C ALA A 3 -17.13 -15.05 -1.32
N ALA A 4 -18.03 -14.17 -0.87
CA ALA A 4 -19.47 -14.28 -1.09
C ALA A 4 -19.94 -13.53 -2.36
N THR A 5 -19.03 -12.90 -3.10
CA THR A 5 -19.36 -12.03 -4.24
C THR A 5 -18.38 -12.27 -5.39
N LYS A 6 -18.83 -12.11 -6.64
CA LYS A 6 -17.97 -12.28 -7.82
C LYS A 6 -17.50 -10.96 -8.44
N SER A 7 -18.34 -9.93 -8.42
CA SER A 7 -18.09 -8.66 -9.13
C SER A 7 -18.17 -7.41 -8.24
N LEU A 8 -18.62 -7.53 -6.98
CA LEU A 8 -18.70 -6.39 -6.07
C LEU A 8 -17.29 -5.94 -5.66
N SER A 9 -16.98 -4.65 -5.78
CA SER A 9 -15.70 -4.08 -5.34
C SER A 9 -15.77 -3.49 -3.94
N PHE A 10 -14.61 -3.34 -3.29
CA PHE A 10 -14.48 -2.88 -1.90
C PHE A 10 -13.56 -1.67 -1.84
N ALA A 11 -14.13 -0.48 -1.66
CA ALA A 11 -13.36 0.72 -1.38
C ALA A 11 -13.12 0.85 0.13
N ILE A 12 -11.86 0.86 0.55
CA ILE A 12 -11.45 0.92 1.96
C ILE A 12 -10.79 2.27 2.21
N THR A 13 -11.29 3.01 3.19
CA THR A 13 -10.67 4.26 3.66
C THR A 13 -9.49 3.92 4.56
N ALA A 14 -8.30 4.41 4.21
CA ALA A 14 -7.09 4.29 5.04
C ALA A 14 -6.29 5.59 4.98
N SER A 15 -5.80 6.04 6.14
CA SER A 15 -5.11 7.31 6.28
C SER A 15 -3.63 7.22 5.95
N THR A 16 -3.09 8.24 5.27
CA THR A 16 -1.64 8.39 5.01
C THR A 16 -0.89 9.07 6.15
N THR A 17 -1.58 9.52 7.19
CA THR A 17 -0.98 10.41 8.21
C THR A 17 -0.22 9.66 9.30
N TYR A 18 -0.61 8.43 9.63
CA TYR A 18 -0.14 7.77 10.86
C TYR A 18 0.56 6.44 10.65
N GLU A 19 0.07 5.61 9.72
CA GLU A 19 0.61 4.26 9.52
C GLU A 19 1.69 4.24 8.44
N ASN A 20 2.78 3.51 8.64
CA ASN A 20 3.87 3.46 7.66
C ASN A 20 3.42 2.94 6.27
N PRO A 21 3.86 3.57 5.15
CA PRO A 21 3.45 3.20 3.79
C PRO A 21 3.78 1.75 3.40
N TYR A 22 4.86 1.17 3.92
CA TYR A 22 5.22 -0.22 3.64
C TYR A 22 4.15 -1.20 4.14
N ALA A 23 3.57 -0.94 5.31
CA ALA A 23 2.50 -1.77 5.86
C ALA A 23 1.23 -1.67 5.02
N THR A 24 0.88 -0.47 4.56
CA THR A 24 -0.27 -0.21 3.69
C THR A 24 -0.12 -0.89 2.34
N ALA A 25 1.03 -0.75 1.67
CA ALA A 25 1.30 -1.41 0.39
C ALA A 25 1.14 -2.94 0.49
N ARG A 26 1.67 -3.56 1.55
CA ARG A 26 1.49 -5.01 1.77
C ARG A 26 0.02 -5.38 1.97
N ARG A 27 -0.73 -4.63 2.78
CA ARG A 27 -2.14 -4.92 3.05
C ARG A 27 -2.99 -4.79 1.79
N PHE A 28 -2.82 -3.72 1.02
CA PHE A 28 -3.58 -3.52 -0.22
C PHE A 28 -3.20 -4.53 -1.30
N SER A 29 -1.92 -4.86 -1.49
CA SER A 29 -1.51 -5.95 -2.40
C SER A 29 -2.09 -7.30 -2.00
N THR A 30 -2.11 -7.61 -0.69
CA THR A 30 -2.73 -8.83 -0.17
C THR A 30 -4.23 -8.86 -0.47
N LEU A 31 -4.94 -7.76 -0.21
CA LEU A 31 -6.38 -7.66 -0.48
C LEU A 31 -6.66 -7.72 -1.99
N ASP A 32 -5.83 -7.10 -2.81
CA ASP A 32 -5.97 -7.15 -4.26
C ASP A 32 -5.90 -8.60 -4.78
N HIS A 33 -4.89 -9.35 -4.34
CA HIS A 33 -4.77 -10.78 -4.65
C HIS A 33 -5.94 -11.62 -4.10
N LEU A 34 -6.36 -11.39 -2.85
CA LEU A 34 -7.47 -12.15 -2.23
C LEU A 34 -8.83 -11.83 -2.83
N THR A 35 -9.00 -10.63 -3.38
CA THR A 35 -10.25 -10.20 -4.00
C THR A 35 -10.25 -10.33 -5.51
N SER A 36 -9.14 -10.76 -6.12
CA SER A 36 -8.95 -10.81 -7.57
C SER A 36 -9.12 -9.44 -8.24
N GLY A 37 -8.41 -8.42 -7.77
CA GLY A 37 -8.42 -7.10 -8.42
C GLY A 37 -9.59 -6.20 -8.04
N ARG A 38 -10.28 -6.46 -6.91
CA ARG A 38 -11.55 -5.78 -6.55
C ARG A 38 -11.44 -4.85 -5.35
N VAL A 39 -10.22 -4.52 -4.92
CA VAL A 39 -10.01 -3.54 -3.84
C VAL A 39 -9.79 -2.15 -4.41
N GLY A 40 -10.32 -1.14 -3.74
CA GLY A 40 -10.00 0.26 -3.97
C GLY A 40 -9.54 0.91 -2.67
N TRP A 41 -8.68 1.91 -2.77
CA TRP A 41 -8.23 2.71 -1.62
C TRP A 41 -8.82 4.11 -1.72
N ASN A 42 -9.63 4.49 -0.73
CA ASN A 42 -9.99 5.89 -0.50
C ASN A 42 -8.91 6.54 0.38
N VAL A 43 -7.99 7.25 -0.26
CA VAL A 43 -6.85 7.93 0.38
C VAL A 43 -7.36 9.13 1.17
N VAL A 44 -7.03 9.20 2.46
CA VAL A 44 -7.42 10.33 3.33
C VAL A 44 -6.25 10.74 4.22
N THR A 45 -6.29 11.96 4.75
CA THR A 45 -5.26 12.52 5.66
C THR A 45 -5.74 12.62 7.11
N SER A 46 -6.86 11.93 7.43
CA SER A 46 -7.61 12.10 8.69
C SER A 46 -8.01 13.58 8.92
N TYR A 47 -8.57 13.94 10.08
CA TYR A 47 -8.73 15.36 10.50
C TYR A 47 -9.03 15.54 11.99
N LEU A 48 -9.11 14.44 12.75
CA LEU A 48 -9.53 14.47 14.15
C LEU A 48 -8.31 14.51 15.06
N GLU A 49 -8.25 15.51 15.93
CA GLU A 49 -7.26 15.67 17.01
C GLU A 49 -7.14 14.41 17.89
N SER A 50 -8.25 13.73 18.16
CA SER A 50 -8.24 12.49 18.94
C SER A 50 -7.47 11.36 18.28
N ALA A 51 -7.49 11.28 16.95
CA ALA A 51 -6.70 10.31 16.20
C ALA A 51 -5.20 10.64 16.32
N ALA A 52 -4.82 11.90 16.17
CA ALA A 52 -3.44 12.34 16.33
C ALA A 52 -2.87 11.91 17.70
N LYS A 53 -3.63 12.16 18.77
CA LYS A 53 -3.27 11.74 20.13
C LYS A 53 -3.18 10.23 20.31
N ALA A 54 -4.11 9.48 19.73
CA ALA A 54 -4.09 8.01 19.79
C ALA A 54 -2.87 7.40 19.07
N PHE A 55 -2.34 8.08 18.06
CA PHE A 55 -1.11 7.72 17.36
C PHE A 55 0.15 8.37 17.93
N GLY A 56 0.07 9.00 19.11
CA GLY A 56 1.22 9.51 19.86
C GLY A 56 1.68 10.92 19.48
N LEU A 57 0.93 11.66 18.66
CA LEU A 57 1.18 13.08 18.40
C LEU A 57 0.57 13.95 19.50
N SER A 58 1.20 15.10 19.79
CA SER A 58 0.66 16.07 20.74
C SER A 58 -0.59 16.78 20.22
N GLU A 59 -0.57 17.09 18.93
CA GLU A 59 -1.63 17.77 18.19
C GLU A 59 -1.72 17.25 16.75
N GLN A 60 -2.79 17.61 16.06
CA GLN A 60 -2.95 17.31 14.65
C GLN A 60 -1.94 18.06 13.77
N ILE A 61 -1.36 17.35 12.80
CA ILE A 61 -0.50 17.94 11.76
C ILE A 61 -1.33 18.95 10.94
N PRO A 62 -0.78 20.14 10.59
CA PRO A 62 -1.45 21.14 9.78
C PRO A 62 -2.07 20.59 8.49
N HIS A 63 -3.15 21.22 8.02
CA HIS A 63 -3.94 20.70 6.90
C HIS A 63 -3.08 20.39 5.66
N ASP A 64 -2.31 21.37 5.19
CA ASP A 64 -1.54 21.28 3.94
C ASP A 64 -0.35 20.33 4.07
N GLU A 65 0.36 20.36 5.20
CA GLU A 65 1.50 19.46 5.48
C GLU A 65 1.06 17.98 5.44
N ARG A 66 -0.19 17.66 5.81
CA ARG A 66 -0.68 16.28 5.70
C ARG A 66 -0.85 15.84 4.25
N TYR A 67 -1.12 16.76 3.33
CA TYR A 67 -1.17 16.47 1.90
C TYR A 67 0.22 16.37 1.30
N ASP A 68 1.17 17.21 1.71
CA ASP A 68 2.58 17.06 1.32
C ASP A 68 3.12 15.67 1.72
N ARG A 69 2.84 15.25 2.97
CA ARG A 69 3.14 13.89 3.44
C ARG A 69 2.39 12.81 2.66
N ALA A 70 1.15 13.07 2.25
CA ALA A 70 0.35 12.10 1.48
C ALA A 70 0.92 11.88 0.08
N ASP A 71 1.50 12.91 -0.54
CA ASP A 71 2.14 12.80 -1.85
C ASP A 71 3.37 11.89 -1.77
N GLU A 72 4.28 12.12 -0.82
CA GLU A 72 5.44 11.25 -0.60
C GLU A 72 5.01 9.82 -0.20
N TYR A 73 3.97 9.70 0.63
CA TYR A 73 3.40 8.41 1.01
C TYR A 73 2.97 7.59 -0.21
N LEU A 74 2.24 8.23 -1.13
CA LEU A 74 1.80 7.59 -2.36
C LEU A 74 2.98 7.29 -3.28
N GLU A 75 4.00 8.15 -3.34
CA GLU A 75 5.23 7.85 -4.06
C GLU A 75 5.89 6.55 -3.57
N VAL A 76 6.03 6.38 -2.25
CA VAL A 76 6.56 5.14 -1.66
C VAL A 76 5.68 3.94 -2.03
N VAL A 77 4.36 4.07 -1.89
CA VAL A 77 3.43 2.98 -2.22
C VAL A 77 3.51 2.60 -3.70
N TYR A 78 3.54 3.58 -4.62
CA TYR A 78 3.68 3.32 -6.05
C TYR A 78 5.02 2.69 -6.40
N LYS A 79 6.12 3.17 -5.81
CA LYS A 79 7.44 2.52 -5.96
C LYS A 79 7.39 1.05 -5.52
N LEU A 80 6.69 0.73 -4.42
CA LEU A 80 6.54 -0.65 -3.93
C LEU A 80 5.66 -1.51 -4.85
N LEU A 81 4.50 -1.00 -5.27
CA LEU A 81 3.51 -1.77 -6.03
C LEU A 81 3.90 -1.94 -7.50
N GLU A 82 4.38 -0.87 -8.14
CA GLU A 82 4.65 -0.84 -9.59
C GLU A 82 6.14 -1.05 -9.91
N GLY A 83 7.03 -0.72 -8.96
CA GLY A 83 8.46 -0.61 -9.22
C GLY A 83 9.30 -1.76 -8.68
N SER A 84 8.88 -2.40 -7.58
CA SER A 84 9.70 -3.36 -6.83
C SER A 84 9.81 -4.72 -7.50
N TRP A 85 8.75 -5.17 -8.17
CA TRP A 85 8.67 -6.46 -8.87
C TRP A 85 8.26 -6.23 -10.33
N LYS A 86 8.97 -6.84 -11.28
CA LYS A 86 8.50 -6.85 -12.69
C LYS A 86 7.35 -7.83 -12.88
N ASP A 87 6.50 -7.59 -13.88
CA ASP A 87 5.35 -8.43 -14.23
C ASP A 87 5.70 -9.91 -14.42
N ASP A 88 6.88 -10.17 -14.98
CA ASP A 88 7.40 -11.49 -15.33
C ASP A 88 8.41 -12.04 -14.30
N SER A 89 8.39 -11.51 -13.08
CA SER A 89 9.27 -11.94 -11.98
C SER A 89 8.89 -13.30 -11.41
N ARG A 90 7.62 -13.73 -11.50
CA ARG A 90 7.11 -14.99 -10.93
C ARG A 90 7.04 -16.08 -11.99
N ILE A 91 7.81 -17.17 -11.82
CA ILE A 91 7.93 -18.25 -12.82
C ILE A 91 7.47 -19.63 -12.33
N LYS A 92 7.50 -19.90 -11.01
CA LYS A 92 7.09 -21.19 -10.41
C LYS A 92 7.65 -22.44 -11.11
N ASP A 93 8.93 -22.42 -11.45
CA ASP A 93 9.58 -23.52 -12.14
C ASP A 93 10.04 -24.60 -11.14
N ALA A 94 9.35 -25.74 -11.14
CA ALA A 94 9.67 -26.88 -10.28
C ALA A 94 10.92 -27.65 -10.74
N VAL A 95 11.30 -27.58 -12.03
CA VAL A 95 12.46 -28.28 -12.57
C VAL A 95 13.74 -27.58 -12.14
N SER A 96 13.79 -26.25 -12.27
CA SER A 96 14.94 -25.46 -11.80
C SER A 96 14.90 -25.10 -10.31
N GLY A 97 13.77 -25.36 -9.63
CA GLY A 97 13.56 -25.03 -8.21
C GLY A 97 13.37 -23.54 -7.93
N LYS A 98 13.13 -22.72 -8.97
CA LYS A 98 13.00 -21.26 -8.86
C LYS A 98 11.53 -20.85 -8.81
N TYR A 99 11.13 -20.15 -7.75
CA TYR A 99 9.80 -19.56 -7.67
C TYR A 99 9.72 -18.20 -8.38
N SER A 100 10.76 -17.38 -8.23
CA SER A 100 10.89 -16.05 -8.83
C SER A 100 12.29 -15.80 -9.39
N LEU A 101 12.40 -14.80 -10.26
CA LEU A 101 13.65 -14.34 -10.87
C LEU A 101 14.25 -13.19 -10.04
N PRO A 102 15.43 -13.38 -9.42
CA PRO A 102 15.99 -12.41 -8.48
C PRO A 102 16.42 -11.10 -9.15
N ASP A 103 16.84 -11.15 -10.41
CA ASP A 103 17.18 -9.98 -11.25
C ASP A 103 15.95 -9.14 -11.64
N ARG A 104 14.75 -9.60 -11.29
CA ARG A 104 13.46 -8.95 -11.56
C ARG A 104 12.76 -8.43 -10.31
N VAL A 105 13.46 -8.47 -9.18
CA VAL A 105 13.02 -7.91 -7.89
C VAL A 105 14.09 -6.94 -7.42
N ARG A 106 13.70 -5.73 -7.01
CA ARG A 106 14.64 -4.69 -6.59
C ARG A 106 14.11 -3.92 -5.38
N ALA A 107 15.04 -3.43 -4.56
CA ALA A 107 14.72 -2.44 -3.55
C ALA A 107 14.34 -1.11 -4.22
N ILE A 108 13.44 -0.36 -3.60
CA ILE A 108 12.95 0.91 -4.15
C ILE A 108 13.87 2.10 -3.90
N HIS A 109 14.80 1.98 -2.95
CA HIS A 109 15.75 3.03 -2.53
C HIS A 109 15.09 4.43 -2.47
N HIS A 110 14.01 4.56 -1.71
CA HIS A 110 13.31 5.83 -1.52
C HIS A 110 13.97 6.63 -0.38
N ASP A 111 14.16 7.93 -0.62
CA ASP A 111 14.64 8.96 0.29
C ASP A 111 13.90 10.25 -0.08
N GLY A 112 13.27 10.89 0.89
CA GLY A 112 12.23 11.92 0.72
C GLY A 112 12.37 13.03 1.75
#